data_AF-A0A814ZV72-F1
#
_entry.id   AF-A0A814ZV72-F1
#
_cell.length_a   1.000
_cell.length_b   1.000
_cell.length_c   1.000
_cell.angle_alpha   90.00
_cell.angle_beta   90.00
_cell.angle_gamma   90.00
#
_symmetry.space_group_name_H-M   'P 1'
#
loop_
_entity.id
_entity.type
_entity.pdbx_description
1 polymer ?
#
loop_
_entity_poly.entity_id
_entity_poly.type
_entity_poly.pdbx_seq_one_letter_code
_entity_poly.pdbx_strand_id
1 'polypeptide(L)'
;MKLIALNFKYFTIPWNVFDFIIVIASILGQTLGEVMAKYFVNPTLLRVVRVARVGRILRLVKGVKGIRTLLFALAVSLPALFNIGLLLFLIIFIYSIFGMSFFGYVRKTAGITDLFNFETFPNSIIVLFQMCTTAGWSGVFQALTNDQPPDCDPTINTPSRKGDCGNTAIATPFLESYVIIITSLVV
;
A
#
# COMPACT_ATOMS: atom_id res chain seq x y z
N MET A 1 -15.82 -28.78 19.16
CA MET A 1 -15.55 -30.23 18.96
C MET A 1 -14.11 -30.54 18.57
N LYS A 2 -13.49 -29.98 17.50
CA LYS A 2 -12.08 -30.29 17.13
C LYS A 2 -11.01 -29.84 18.14
N LEU A 3 -11.20 -28.69 18.81
CA LEU A 3 -10.26 -28.17 19.81
C LEU A 3 -10.12 -29.10 21.02
N ILE A 4 -11.25 -29.69 21.44
CA ILE A 4 -11.36 -30.56 22.61
C ILE A 4 -10.81 -31.97 22.29
N ALA A 5 -10.86 -32.40 21.02
CA ALA A 5 -10.40 -33.72 20.60
C ALA A 5 -8.89 -33.83 20.33
N LEU A 6 -8.20 -32.71 20.03
CA LEU A 6 -6.78 -32.73 19.60
C LEU A 6 -5.81 -31.99 20.52
N ASN A 7 -6.29 -31.25 21.54
CA ASN A 7 -5.46 -30.47 22.48
C ASN A 7 -4.30 -29.75 21.76
N PHE A 8 -3.04 -30.05 22.10
CA PHE A 8 -1.85 -29.40 21.52
C PHE A 8 -1.53 -29.81 20.07
N LYS A 9 -2.00 -30.98 19.59
CA LYS A 9 -1.86 -31.39 18.17
C LYS A 9 -2.75 -30.59 17.23
N TYR A 10 -3.64 -29.75 17.74
CA TYR A 10 -4.43 -28.84 16.92
C TYR A 10 -3.57 -27.70 16.34
N PHE A 11 -2.58 -27.21 17.09
CA PHE A 11 -1.74 -26.08 16.69
C PHE A 11 -0.59 -26.45 15.73
N THR A 12 -0.28 -27.74 15.59
CA THR A 12 0.75 -28.21 14.64
C THR A 12 0.26 -28.23 13.18
N ILE A 13 -1.05 -28.21 12.95
CA ILE A 13 -1.63 -28.19 11.60
C ILE A 13 -1.94 -26.73 11.22
N PRO A 14 -1.24 -26.11 10.24
CA PRO A 14 -1.41 -24.70 9.89
C PRO A 14 -2.84 -24.34 9.50
N TRP A 15 -3.53 -25.27 8.83
CA TRP A 15 -4.94 -25.11 8.44
C TRP A 15 -5.89 -25.02 9.63
N ASN A 16 -5.59 -25.71 10.73
CA ASN A 16 -6.38 -25.64 11.96
C ASN A 16 -6.12 -24.33 12.71
N VAL A 17 -4.86 -23.88 12.77
CA VAL A 17 -4.49 -22.58 13.34
C VAL A 17 -5.15 -21.43 12.59
N PHE A 18 -5.15 -21.46 11.25
CA PHE A 18 -5.84 -20.47 10.42
C PHE A 18 -7.37 -20.48 10.65
N ASP A 19 -7.97 -21.66 10.91
CA ASP A 19 -9.39 -21.74 11.31
C ASP A 19 -9.65 -20.96 12.58
N PHE A 20 -8.81 -21.21 13.57
CA PHE A 20 -8.96 -20.71 14.91
C PHE A 20 -8.84 -19.19 14.93
N ILE A 21 -7.88 -18.64 14.18
CA ILE A 21 -7.73 -17.20 13.99
C ILE A 21 -8.98 -16.59 13.33
N ILE A 22 -9.51 -17.19 12.26
CA ILE A 22 -10.74 -16.69 11.60
C ILE A 22 -11.94 -16.75 12.54
N VAL A 23 -12.08 -17.82 13.31
CA VAL A 23 -13.18 -18.00 14.27
C VAL A 23 -13.10 -16.96 15.37
N ILE A 24 -11.92 -16.75 15.98
CA ILE A 24 -11.71 -15.72 17.01
C ILE A 24 -11.96 -14.32 16.45
N ALA A 25 -11.38 -13.98 15.29
CA ALA A 25 -11.60 -12.69 14.63
C ALA A 25 -13.09 -12.44 14.31
N SER A 26 -13.82 -13.48 13.90
CA SER A 26 -15.26 -13.39 13.64
C SER A 26 -16.08 -13.16 14.90
N ILE A 27 -15.68 -13.75 16.04
CA ILE A 27 -16.34 -13.57 17.33
C ILE A 27 -16.05 -12.17 17.87
N LEU A 28 -14.78 -11.75 17.88
CA LEU A 28 -14.36 -10.41 18.29
C LEU A 28 -15.04 -9.33 17.44
N GLY A 29 -15.10 -9.51 16.12
CA GLY A 29 -15.78 -8.56 15.23
C GLY A 29 -17.29 -8.45 15.48
N GLN A 30 -17.94 -9.53 15.88
CA GLN A 30 -19.37 -9.50 16.25
C GLN A 30 -19.60 -8.84 17.61
N THR A 31 -18.84 -9.21 18.63
CA THR A 31 -18.99 -8.64 19.98
C THR A 31 -18.63 -7.16 19.99
N LEU A 32 -17.57 -6.75 19.29
CA LEU A 32 -17.24 -5.34 19.07
C LEU A 32 -18.36 -4.62 18.32
N GLY A 33 -18.95 -5.23 17.29
CA GLY A 33 -20.07 -4.63 16.56
C GLY A 33 -21.31 -4.38 17.43
N GLU A 34 -21.64 -5.31 18.33
CA GLU A 34 -22.80 -5.21 19.23
C GLU A 34 -22.57 -4.21 20.38
N VAL A 35 -21.36 -4.18 20.96
CA VAL A 35 -20.99 -3.21 22.00
C VAL A 35 -20.97 -1.80 21.43
N MET A 36 -20.42 -1.63 20.23
CA MET A 36 -20.30 -0.32 19.57
C MET A 36 -21.65 0.18 19.04
N ALA A 37 -22.57 -0.70 18.60
CA ALA A 37 -23.93 -0.27 18.24
C ALA A 37 -24.70 0.34 19.43
N LYS A 38 -24.30 0.03 20.67
CA LYS A 38 -24.95 0.49 21.91
C LYS A 38 -24.43 1.84 22.41
N TYR A 39 -23.20 2.21 22.07
CA TYR A 39 -22.58 3.49 22.41
C TYR A 39 -22.38 4.29 21.12
N PHE A 40 -23.23 5.25 20.78
CA PHE A 40 -23.14 6.15 19.59
C PHE A 40 -21.77 6.15 18.86
N VAL A 41 -21.63 5.53 17.67
CA VAL A 41 -20.35 5.52 16.92
C VAL A 41 -20.42 5.91 15.45
N ASN A 42 -19.47 6.79 15.11
CA ASN A 42 -18.77 7.07 13.86
C ASN A 42 -18.98 6.04 12.71
N PRO A 43 -19.45 6.48 11.50
CA PRO A 43 -19.82 5.61 10.38
C PRO A 43 -18.67 4.76 9.80
N THR A 44 -17.41 5.11 10.04
CA THR A 44 -16.23 4.38 9.55
C THR A 44 -16.08 3.00 10.21
N LEU A 45 -16.36 2.89 11.51
CA LEU A 45 -16.19 1.64 12.27
C LEU A 45 -17.27 0.61 11.94
N LEU A 46 -18.50 1.04 11.64
CA LEU A 46 -19.57 0.17 11.15
C LEU A 46 -19.22 -0.49 9.81
N ARG A 47 -18.47 0.19 8.93
CA ARG A 47 -17.99 -0.41 7.67
C ARG A 47 -17.00 -1.54 7.94
N VAL A 48 -16.06 -1.35 8.87
CA VAL A 48 -15.06 -2.36 9.24
C VAL A 48 -15.72 -3.64 9.77
N VAL A 49 -16.72 -3.52 10.66
CA VAL A 49 -17.47 -4.67 11.20
C VAL A 49 -18.21 -5.44 10.10
N ARG A 50 -18.76 -4.75 9.10
CA ARG A 50 -19.40 -5.40 7.94
C ARG A 50 -18.38 -6.18 7.10
N VAL A 51 -17.20 -5.62 6.86
CA VAL A 51 -16.10 -6.31 6.14
C VAL A 51 -15.64 -7.56 6.89
N ALA A 52 -15.56 -7.51 8.23
CA ALA A 52 -15.21 -8.67 9.04
C ALA A 52 -16.18 -9.86 8.86
N ARG A 53 -17.47 -9.60 8.57
CA ARG A 53 -18.46 -10.65 8.27
C ARG A 53 -18.18 -11.34 6.93
N VAL A 54 -17.67 -10.62 5.93
CA VAL A 54 -17.27 -11.16 4.62
C VAL A 54 -16.13 -12.17 4.77
N GLY A 55 -15.25 -11.99 5.77
CA GLY A 55 -14.19 -12.93 6.11
C GLY A 55 -14.65 -14.37 6.41
N ARG A 56 -15.93 -14.59 6.73
CA ARG A 56 -16.49 -15.95 6.92
C ARG A 56 -16.53 -16.76 5.62
N ILE A 57 -16.59 -16.10 4.47
CA ILE A 57 -16.52 -16.75 3.14
C ILE A 57 -15.17 -17.47 2.98
N LEU A 58 -14.11 -17.02 3.65
CA LEU A 58 -12.80 -17.70 3.68
C LEU A 58 -12.88 -19.12 4.29
N ARG A 59 -13.93 -19.46 5.06
CA ARG A 59 -14.15 -20.84 5.52
C ARG A 59 -14.51 -21.79 4.37
N LEU A 60 -15.15 -21.30 3.31
CA LEU A 60 -15.50 -22.10 2.13
C LEU A 60 -14.26 -22.54 1.35
N VAL A 61 -13.19 -21.74 1.40
CA VAL A 61 -11.90 -22.02 0.76
C VAL A 61 -11.27 -23.33 1.26
N LYS A 62 -11.57 -23.75 2.50
CA LYS A 62 -11.10 -25.02 3.06
C LYS A 62 -11.75 -26.27 2.47
N GLY A 63 -12.97 -26.15 1.95
CA GLY A 63 -13.70 -27.28 1.39
C GLY A 63 -13.17 -27.72 0.03
N VAL A 64 -12.50 -26.81 -0.68
CA VAL A 64 -12.07 -27.03 -2.07
C VAL A 64 -10.61 -27.44 -2.09
N LYS A 65 -10.34 -28.73 -2.37
CA LYS A 65 -8.98 -29.28 -2.51
C LYS A 65 -8.10 -28.48 -3.48
N GLY A 66 -8.67 -27.98 -4.59
CA GLY A 66 -7.96 -27.16 -5.57
C GLY A 66 -7.42 -25.84 -5.02
N ILE A 67 -8.24 -25.08 -4.27
CA ILE A 67 -7.82 -23.78 -3.71
C ILE A 67 -6.75 -23.99 -2.62
N ARG A 68 -6.86 -25.08 -1.85
CA ARG A 68 -5.84 -25.45 -0.85
C ARG A 68 -4.46 -25.65 -1.48
N THR A 69 -4.38 -26.29 -2.64
CA THR A 69 -3.11 -26.51 -3.36
C THR A 69 -2.53 -25.20 -3.87
N LEU A 70 -3.34 -24.32 -4.44
CA LEU A 70 -2.90 -23.00 -4.90
C LEU A 70 -2.38 -22.12 -3.76
N LEU A 71 -3.11 -22.06 -2.64
CA LEU A 71 -2.68 -21.32 -1.45
C LEU A 71 -1.40 -21.88 -0.85
N PHE A 72 -1.21 -23.20 -0.88
CA PHE A 72 0.04 -23.82 -0.42
C PHE A 72 1.21 -23.47 -1.33
N ALA A 73 1.01 -23.50 -2.66
CA ALA A 73 2.03 -23.05 -3.62
C ALA A 73 2.40 -21.57 -3.42
N LEU A 74 1.42 -20.70 -3.15
CA LEU A 74 1.64 -19.30 -2.77
C LEU A 74 2.41 -19.16 -1.46
N ALA A 75 2.05 -19.94 -0.44
CA ALA A 75 2.75 -19.92 0.86
C ALA A 75 4.21 -20.39 0.76
N VAL A 76 4.51 -21.33 -0.15
CA VAL A 76 5.88 -21.81 -0.39
C VAL A 76 6.71 -20.77 -1.15
N SER A 77 6.10 -19.94 -2.00
CA SER A 77 6.80 -18.87 -2.74
C SER A 77 6.91 -17.56 -1.95
N LEU A 78 6.10 -17.36 -0.91
CA LEU A 78 6.12 -16.17 -0.04
C LEU A 78 7.49 -15.84 0.57
N PRO A 79 8.30 -16.79 1.09
CA PRO A 79 9.62 -16.47 1.63
C PRO A 79 10.58 -15.87 0.60
N ALA A 80 10.54 -16.37 -0.64
CA ALA A 80 11.33 -15.81 -1.73
C ALA A 80 10.81 -14.41 -2.13
N LEU A 81 9.48 -14.26 -2.20
CA LEU A 81 8.85 -12.97 -2.48
C LEU A 81 9.14 -11.92 -1.40
N PHE A 82 9.26 -12.32 -0.13
CA PHE A 82 9.56 -11.40 0.97
C PHE A 82 10.94 -10.75 0.83
N ASN A 83 11.95 -11.50 0.37
CA ASN A 83 13.29 -10.97 0.13
C ASN A 83 13.29 -9.90 -0.97
N ILE A 84 12.58 -10.17 -2.09
CA ILE A 84 12.42 -9.22 -3.20
C ILE A 84 11.60 -8.01 -2.74
N GLY A 85 10.52 -8.24 -2.00
CA GLY A 85 9.67 -7.18 -1.44
C GLY A 85 10.40 -6.26 -0.48
N LEU A 86 11.33 -6.79 0.34
CA LEU A 86 12.17 -5.99 1.23
C LEU A 86 13.14 -5.10 0.44
N LEU A 87 13.76 -5.65 -0.61
CA LEU A 87 14.62 -4.88 -1.51
C LEU A 87 13.83 -3.78 -2.25
N LEU A 88 12.65 -4.11 -2.76
CA LEU A 88 11.73 -3.15 -3.40
C LEU A 88 11.35 -2.02 -2.42
N PHE A 89 11.01 -2.37 -1.17
CA PHE A 89 10.67 -1.39 -0.15
C PHE A 89 11.85 -0.47 0.19
N LEU A 90 13.08 -1.01 0.26
CA LEU A 90 14.29 -0.21 0.46
C LEU A 90 14.51 0.80 -0.68
N ILE A 91 14.27 0.40 -1.93
CA ILE A 91 14.40 1.29 -3.09
C ILE A 91 13.35 2.39 -3.04
N ILE A 92 12.07 2.05 -2.78
CA ILE A 92 11.00 3.03 -2.60
C ILE A 92 11.36 4.02 -1.49
N PHE A 93 11.92 3.53 -0.38
CA PHE A 93 12.35 4.37 0.74
C PHE A 93 13.41 5.40 0.32
N ILE A 94 14.46 4.97 -0.37
CA ILE A 94 15.54 5.85 -0.84
C ILE A 94 14.99 6.91 -1.81
N TYR A 95 14.20 6.48 -2.80
CA TYR A 95 13.60 7.40 -3.78
C TYR A 95 12.58 8.35 -3.14
N SER A 96 11.89 7.94 -2.07
CA SER A 96 10.97 8.82 -1.34
C SER A 96 11.72 9.98 -0.69
N ILE A 97 12.91 9.74 -0.12
CA ILE A 97 13.73 10.79 0.51
C ILE A 97 14.22 11.79 -0.53
N PHE A 98 14.74 11.31 -1.66
CA PHE A 98 15.14 12.19 -2.76
C PHE A 98 13.95 12.95 -3.33
N GLY A 99 12.82 12.26 -3.55
CA GLY A 99 11.60 12.85 -4.08
C GLY A 99 11.08 14.00 -3.21
N MET A 100 11.05 13.85 -1.89
CA MET A 100 10.68 14.93 -0.97
C MET A 100 11.62 16.13 -1.05
N SER A 101 12.93 15.86 -1.16
CA SER A 101 13.95 16.91 -1.12
C SER A 101 13.85 17.82 -2.35
N PHE A 102 13.64 17.22 -3.53
CA PHE A 102 13.61 17.93 -4.81
C PHE A 102 12.21 18.37 -5.25
N PHE A 103 11.18 17.56 -5.00
CA PHE A 103 9.85 17.75 -5.59
C PHE A 103 8.75 18.10 -4.59
N GLY A 104 9.07 18.30 -3.31
CA GLY A 104 8.07 18.55 -2.26
C GLY A 104 7.25 19.84 -2.40
N TYR A 105 7.56 20.72 -3.35
CA TYR A 105 6.90 22.02 -3.54
C TYR A 105 6.46 22.26 -4.98
N VAL A 106 6.56 21.23 -5.83
CA VAL A 106 6.15 21.34 -7.23
C VAL A 106 4.64 21.58 -7.31
N ARG A 107 4.24 22.42 -8.25
CA ARG A 107 2.83 22.75 -8.49
C ARG A 107 1.99 21.49 -8.72
N LYS A 108 0.91 21.39 -7.95
CA LYS A 108 -0.08 20.31 -8.03
C LYS A 108 -0.78 20.34 -9.39
N THR A 109 -0.51 19.34 -10.23
CA THR A 109 -1.01 19.19 -11.61
C THR A 109 -1.41 17.72 -11.87
N ALA A 110 -1.69 17.32 -13.11
CA ALA A 110 -2.32 16.07 -13.55
C ALA A 110 -1.84 14.70 -12.98
N GLY A 111 -0.79 14.66 -12.15
CA GLY A 111 -0.44 13.48 -11.32
C GLY A 111 -0.01 13.79 -9.88
N ILE A 112 0.01 15.06 -9.49
CA ILE A 112 0.38 15.52 -8.15
C ILE A 112 -0.84 16.23 -7.53
N THR A 113 -1.44 15.63 -6.51
CA THR A 113 -2.65 16.12 -5.82
C THR A 113 -2.39 16.28 -4.31
N ASP A 114 -3.39 16.66 -3.51
CA ASP A 114 -3.22 16.81 -2.06
C ASP A 114 -2.88 15.49 -1.33
N LEU A 115 -3.25 14.35 -1.90
CA LEU A 115 -2.97 13.02 -1.35
C LEU A 115 -1.79 12.33 -2.04
N PHE A 116 -1.60 12.56 -3.33
CA PHE A 116 -0.54 11.97 -4.14
C PHE A 116 0.51 13.04 -4.44
N ASN A 117 1.49 13.24 -3.56
CA ASN A 117 2.54 14.24 -3.71
C ASN A 117 3.83 13.85 -3.00
N PHE A 118 4.86 14.69 -3.16
CA PHE A 118 6.15 14.54 -2.49
C PHE A 118 6.32 15.47 -1.27
N GLU A 119 5.24 16.03 -0.70
CA GLU A 119 5.33 16.95 0.45
C GLU A 119 5.73 16.22 1.73
N THR A 120 5.27 14.98 1.88
CA THR A 120 5.53 14.15 3.07
C THR A 120 6.00 12.76 2.69
N PHE A 121 6.64 12.08 3.65
CA PHE A 121 7.20 10.76 3.43
C PHE A 121 6.14 9.71 3.07
N PRO A 122 5.00 9.60 3.78
CA PRO A 122 3.94 8.66 3.41
C PRO A 122 3.35 8.94 2.03
N ASN A 123 3.12 10.21 1.67
CA ASN A 123 2.58 10.57 0.37
C ASN A 123 3.56 10.19 -0.76
N SER A 124 4.86 10.44 -0.55
CA SER A 124 5.92 10.08 -1.51
C SER A 124 5.98 8.58 -1.75
N ILE A 125 5.86 7.78 -0.68
CA ILE A 125 5.78 6.31 -0.79
C ILE A 125 4.57 5.90 -1.62
N ILE A 126 3.40 6.50 -1.40
CA ILE A 126 2.18 6.14 -2.13
C ILE A 126 2.33 6.43 -3.63
N VAL A 127 2.90 7.58 -3.99
CA VAL A 127 3.18 7.95 -5.39
C VAL A 127 4.14 6.94 -6.02
N LEU A 128 5.26 6.64 -5.37
CA LEU A 128 6.26 5.69 -5.88
C LEU A 128 5.69 4.26 -5.95
N PHE A 129 4.91 3.85 -4.96
CA PHE A 129 4.24 2.55 -4.96
C PHE A 129 3.27 2.40 -6.14
N GLN A 130 2.51 3.44 -6.47
CA GLN A 130 1.69 3.45 -7.69
C GLN A 130 2.56 3.29 -8.94
N MET A 131 3.68 4.02 -9.00
CA MET A 131 4.62 3.96 -10.12
C MET A 131 5.38 2.63 -10.22
N CYS A 132 5.41 1.79 -9.18
CA CYS A 132 5.99 0.44 -9.28
C CYS A 132 5.33 -0.40 -10.36
N THR A 133 4.04 -0.17 -10.60
CA THR A 133 3.24 -0.85 -11.63
C THR A 133 3.28 -0.14 -12.98
N THR A 134 4.19 0.84 -13.13
CA THR A 134 4.28 1.77 -14.27
C THR A 134 2.96 2.46 -14.62
N ALA A 135 2.05 2.59 -13.65
CA ALA A 135 0.79 3.30 -13.79
C ALA A 135 0.91 4.75 -13.29
N GLY A 136 0.27 5.68 -13.99
CA GLY A 136 0.20 7.09 -13.57
C GLY A 136 1.50 7.88 -13.64
N TRP A 137 2.58 7.31 -14.19
CA TRP A 137 3.88 7.97 -14.32
C TRP A 137 3.82 9.24 -15.18
N SER A 138 2.94 9.28 -16.20
CA SER A 138 2.87 10.40 -17.15
C SER A 138 2.41 11.71 -16.50
N GLY A 139 1.41 11.64 -15.61
CA GLY A 139 0.93 12.79 -14.86
C GLY A 139 1.96 13.28 -13.83
N VAL A 140 2.68 12.35 -13.20
CA VAL A 140 3.78 12.67 -12.28
C VAL A 140 4.92 13.33 -13.05
N PHE A 141 5.35 12.74 -14.16
CA PHE A 141 6.41 13.26 -15.03
C PHE A 141 6.09 14.69 -15.48
N GLN A 142 4.90 14.92 -16.03
CA GLN A 142 4.47 16.24 -16.48
C GLN A 142 4.54 17.27 -15.34
N ALA A 143 4.04 16.93 -14.15
CA ALA A 143 4.10 17.84 -13.02
C ALA A 143 5.55 18.20 -12.64
N LEU A 144 6.45 17.21 -12.62
CA LEU A 144 7.84 17.41 -12.20
C LEU A 144 8.72 18.13 -13.24
N THR A 145 8.36 18.09 -14.52
CA THR A 145 9.10 18.74 -15.62
C THR A 145 8.59 20.14 -15.97
N ASN A 146 7.49 20.60 -15.38
CA ASN A 146 6.98 21.94 -15.64
C ASN A 146 7.89 22.98 -14.99
N ASP A 147 8.81 23.55 -15.77
CA ASP A 147 9.83 24.51 -15.32
C ASP A 147 9.65 25.93 -15.91
N GLN A 148 8.63 26.15 -16.76
CA GLN A 148 8.33 27.44 -17.38
C GLN A 148 6.91 27.96 -17.07
N PRO A 149 6.72 29.29 -16.97
CA PRO A 149 5.38 29.90 -16.95
C PRO A 149 4.64 29.67 -18.28
N PRO A 150 3.30 29.49 -18.30
CA PRO A 150 2.33 29.66 -17.21
C PRO A 150 2.10 28.42 -16.32
N ASP A 151 2.80 27.31 -16.60
CA ASP A 151 2.59 26.02 -15.94
C ASP A 151 3.18 25.96 -14.53
N CYS A 152 4.11 26.86 -14.20
CA CYS A 152 4.61 27.12 -12.86
C CYS A 152 4.87 28.62 -12.62
N ASP A 153 5.03 29.02 -11.36
CA ASP A 153 5.36 30.37 -10.90
C ASP A 153 6.67 30.37 -10.08
N PRO A 154 7.79 30.88 -10.63
CA PRO A 154 9.06 30.96 -9.90
C PRO A 154 9.08 32.04 -8.81
N THR A 155 8.10 32.95 -8.82
CA THR A 155 8.05 34.12 -7.93
C THR A 155 7.18 33.90 -6.70
N ILE A 156 6.40 32.81 -6.66
CA ILE A 156 5.55 32.49 -5.52
C ILE A 156 6.40 32.39 -4.25
N ASN A 157 6.03 33.16 -3.23
CA ASN A 157 6.83 33.31 -2.02
C ASN A 157 6.00 32.80 -0.85
N THR A 158 6.18 31.54 -0.50
CA THR A 158 5.54 30.93 0.67
C THR A 158 6.49 31.02 1.87
N PRO A 159 5.98 30.95 3.12
CA PRO A 159 6.84 30.97 4.31
C PRO A 159 7.94 29.89 4.30
N SER A 160 7.71 28.82 3.54
CA SER A 160 8.59 27.66 3.49
C SER A 160 9.61 27.71 2.34
N ARG A 161 9.28 28.25 1.15
CA ARG A 161 10.19 28.33 -0.03
C ARG A 161 9.74 29.36 -1.08
N LYS A 162 10.65 29.63 -2.04
CA LYS A 162 10.43 30.43 -3.26
C LYS A 162 10.25 29.51 -4.48
N GLY A 163 9.19 29.71 -5.24
CA GLY A 163 8.89 29.00 -6.49
C GLY A 163 8.17 27.67 -6.30
N ASP A 164 7.30 27.33 -7.26
CA ASP A 164 6.62 26.01 -7.37
C ASP A 164 6.98 25.25 -8.66
N CYS A 165 8.01 25.71 -9.38
CA CYS A 165 8.50 25.11 -10.61
C CYS A 165 9.22 23.78 -10.37
N GLY A 166 8.97 22.84 -11.27
CA GLY A 166 9.72 21.61 -11.40
C GLY A 166 11.13 21.84 -11.94
N ASN A 167 11.88 20.75 -12.11
CA ASN A 167 13.21 20.79 -12.69
C ASN A 167 13.39 19.60 -13.62
N THR A 168 13.30 19.86 -14.92
CA THR A 168 13.38 18.83 -15.97
C THR A 168 14.67 18.02 -15.91
N ALA A 169 15.80 18.67 -15.59
CA ALA A 169 17.11 18.02 -15.53
C ALA A 169 17.25 17.03 -14.36
N ILE A 170 16.48 17.20 -13.28
CA ILE A 170 16.47 16.29 -12.11
C ILE A 170 15.31 15.30 -12.22
N ALA A 171 14.14 15.76 -12.65
CA ALA A 171 12.92 14.96 -12.75
C ALA A 171 13.07 13.78 -13.73
N THR A 172 13.64 14.04 -14.90
CA THR A 172 13.82 13.03 -15.95
C THR A 172 14.69 11.85 -15.47
N PRO A 173 15.95 12.06 -15.03
CA PRO A 173 16.77 10.94 -14.57
C PRO A 173 16.22 10.27 -13.31
N PHE A 174 15.54 11.01 -12.43
CA PHE A 174 14.91 10.43 -11.24
C PHE A 174 13.81 9.42 -11.60
N LEU A 175 12.89 9.77 -12.48
CA LEU A 175 11.77 8.90 -12.85
C LEU A 175 12.21 7.74 -13.76
N GLU A 176 13.10 8.01 -14.72
CA GLU A 176 13.61 6.96 -15.61
C GLU A 176 14.42 5.91 -14.84
N SER A 177 15.37 6.34 -14.00
CA SER A 177 16.16 5.41 -13.20
C SER A 177 15.29 4.59 -12.24
N TYR A 178 14.27 5.19 -11.64
CA TYR A 178 13.30 4.49 -10.82
C TYR A 178 12.56 3.39 -11.59
N VAL A 179 12.00 3.71 -12.75
CA VAL A 179 11.24 2.76 -13.58
C VAL A 179 12.13 1.62 -14.07
N ILE A 180 13.36 1.91 -14.50
CA ILE A 180 14.32 0.88 -14.94
C ILE A 180 14.65 -0.08 -13.79
N ILE A 181 14.92 0.46 -12.59
CA ILE A 181 15.25 -0.36 -11.42
C ILE A 181 14.07 -1.24 -11.01
N ILE A 182 12.85 -0.69 -10.95
CA ILE A 182 11.67 -1.45 -10.54
C ILE A 182 11.33 -2.53 -11.58
N THR A 183 11.33 -2.18 -12.87
CA THR A 183 11.05 -3.16 -13.92
C THR A 183 12.07 -4.29 -13.93
N SER A 184 13.34 -4.02 -13.65
CA SER A 184 14.39 -5.06 -13.51
C SER A 184 14.23 -5.96 -12.28
N LEU A 185 13.45 -5.57 -11.27
CA LEU A 185 13.19 -6.37 -10.07
C LEU A 185 11.90 -7.17 -10.15
N VAL A 186 10.93 -6.68 -10.92
CA VAL A 186 9.59 -7.26 -11.03
C VAL A 186 9.47 -8.21 -12.24
N VAL A 187 10.28 -7.98 -13.29
CA VAL A 187 10.39 -8.83 -14.50
C VAL A 187 11.58 -9.77 -14.35
#